data_AF-A0A7J8W5M4-F1
#
_entry.id   AF-A0A7J8W5M4-F1
#
_cell.length_a   1.000
_cell.length_b   1.000
_cell.length_c   1.000
_cell.angle_alpha   90.00
_cell.angle_beta   90.00
_cell.angle_gamma   90.00
#
_symmetry.space_group_name_H-M   'P 1'
#
loop_
_entity.id
_entity.type
_entity.pdbx_description
1 polymer ?
#
loop_
_entity_poly.entity_id
_entity_poly.type
_entity_poly.pdbx_seq_one_letter_code
_entity_poly.pdbx_strand_id
1 'polypeptide(L)'
;MSNAWNQTRRMKILAVGPSMTPDYSQWRDQRVNDNIPVSNPDTSWSLEEHLQVLPSEIEIIQQDFEKRSLDLGKKIEQLEEEKMQLGLDVEDAGAREVALEKSLLVCQNEKAGLKTRVTELEMSLHQHRSRNSTVELKASLSKIEELRRKVGELEDALQNGELRIELLEKGNE
;
A
#
# COMPACT_ATOMS: atom_id res chain seq x y z
N MET A 1 13.41 17.14 -68.83
CA MET A 1 14.32 17.38 -67.68
C MET A 1 13.60 17.73 -66.38
N SER A 2 12.51 18.50 -66.40
CA SER A 2 11.78 18.92 -65.18
C SER A 2 11.20 17.77 -64.32
N ASN A 3 10.81 16.64 -64.93
CA ASN A 3 10.20 15.51 -64.20
C ASN A 3 11.19 14.77 -63.27
N ALA A 4 12.42 14.50 -63.74
CA ALA A 4 13.43 13.83 -62.93
C ALA A 4 13.90 14.70 -61.74
N TRP A 5 14.00 16.02 -61.96
CA TRP A 5 14.30 16.99 -60.91
C TRP A 5 13.21 17.02 -59.83
N ASN A 6 11.94 17.09 -60.24
CA ASN A 6 10.81 17.04 -59.30
C ASN A 6 10.73 15.70 -58.55
N GLN A 7 11.10 14.59 -59.19
CA GLN A 7 11.12 13.28 -58.55
C GLN A 7 12.21 13.16 -57.48
N THR A 8 13.41 13.64 -57.80
CA THR A 8 14.56 13.72 -56.87
C THR A 8 14.23 14.63 -55.68
N ARG A 9 13.58 15.77 -55.93
CA ARG A 9 13.10 16.70 -54.90
C ARG A 9 12.10 16.01 -53.95
N ARG A 10 11.12 15.29 -54.48
CA ARG A 10 10.13 14.56 -53.65
C ARG A 10 10.79 13.45 -52.82
N MET A 11 11.75 12.72 -53.38
CA MET A 11 12.49 11.69 -52.64
C MET A 11 13.36 12.29 -51.54
N LYS A 12 14.06 13.41 -51.78
CA LYS A 12 14.82 14.11 -50.73
C LYS A 12 13.90 14.60 -49.60
N ILE A 13 12.76 15.22 -49.91
CA ILE A 13 11.78 15.66 -48.89
C ILE A 13 11.18 14.48 -48.12
N LEU A 14 10.90 13.36 -48.79
CA LEU A 14 10.39 12.14 -48.14
C LEU A 14 11.44 11.47 -47.25
N ALA A 15 12.72 11.48 -47.64
CA ALA A 15 13.81 10.89 -46.87
C ALA A 15 14.29 11.78 -45.71
N VAL A 16 14.24 13.11 -45.88
CA VAL A 16 14.75 14.12 -44.94
C VAL A 16 13.63 14.75 -44.09
N GLY A 17 12.36 14.54 -44.45
CA GLY A 17 11.20 15.04 -43.71
C GLY A 17 11.06 14.43 -42.30
N PRO A 18 9.90 14.64 -41.66
CA PRO A 18 9.60 15.52 -40.48
C PRO A 18 10.73 15.91 -39.50
N SER A 19 11.97 15.51 -39.77
CA SER A 19 13.14 15.61 -38.90
C SER A 19 13.91 16.92 -39.14
N MET A 20 13.33 17.89 -39.82
CA MET A 20 13.95 19.20 -40.07
C MET A 20 13.12 20.30 -39.45
N THR A 21 13.80 21.29 -38.87
CA THR A 21 13.15 22.44 -38.25
C THR A 21 12.36 23.28 -39.26
N PRO A 22 11.37 24.07 -38.81
CA PRO A 22 10.65 25.01 -39.67
C PRO A 22 11.58 25.95 -40.47
N ASP A 23 12.74 26.26 -39.91
CA ASP A 23 13.79 27.09 -40.53
C ASP A 23 14.38 26.43 -41.78
N TYR A 24 14.54 25.11 -41.82
CA TYR A 24 15.02 24.41 -43.02
C TYR A 24 14.00 24.48 -44.16
N SER A 25 12.70 24.26 -43.87
CA SER A 25 11.65 24.44 -44.88
C SER A 25 11.63 25.88 -45.42
N GLN A 26 11.72 26.87 -44.53
CA GLN A 26 11.74 28.28 -44.92
C GLN A 26 13.01 28.66 -45.71
N TRP A 27 14.16 28.09 -45.35
CA TRP A 27 15.43 28.22 -46.08
C TRP A 27 15.35 27.61 -47.49
N ARG A 28 14.72 26.45 -47.65
CA ARG A 28 14.50 25.80 -48.95
C ARG A 28 13.54 26.59 -49.83
N ASP A 29 12.48 27.18 -49.26
CA ASP A 29 11.46 27.90 -50.01
C ASP A 29 11.97 29.21 -50.65
N GLN A 30 13.08 29.76 -50.15
CA GLN A 30 13.72 30.98 -50.67
C GLN A 30 14.74 30.69 -51.79
N ARG A 31 14.94 29.43 -52.22
CA ARG A 31 16.00 29.03 -53.15
C ARG A 31 15.54 28.11 -54.29
N VAL A 32 16.22 28.24 -55.43
CA VAL A 32 15.98 27.39 -56.62
C VAL A 32 16.74 26.06 -56.53
N ASN A 33 17.93 26.08 -55.91
CA ASN A 33 18.78 24.92 -55.63
C ASN A 33 19.66 25.20 -54.40
N ASP A 34 20.40 24.19 -53.92
CA ASP A 34 21.25 24.20 -52.72
C ASP A 34 22.24 25.40 -52.69
N ASN A 35 22.59 25.98 -53.84
CA ASN A 35 23.52 27.12 -53.98
C ASN A 35 22.95 28.37 -54.69
N ILE A 36 21.68 28.39 -55.10
CA ILE A 36 21.13 29.48 -55.95
C ILE A 36 19.93 30.15 -55.27
N PRO A 37 20.06 31.41 -54.80
CA PRO A 37 18.94 32.20 -54.30
C PRO A 37 17.88 32.41 -55.39
N VAL A 38 16.61 32.49 -55.00
CA VAL A 38 15.58 33.00 -55.92
C VAL A 38 15.91 34.46 -56.22
N SER A 39 16.30 34.77 -57.47
CA SER A 39 16.58 36.14 -57.90
C SER A 39 15.29 36.96 -57.90
N ASN A 40 15.12 37.86 -56.93
CA ASN A 40 14.09 38.90 -56.98
C ASN A 40 14.66 40.12 -57.74
N PRO A 41 14.08 40.54 -58.88
CA PRO A 41 14.62 41.62 -59.70
C PRO A 41 14.72 43.00 -59.01
N ASP A 42 14.05 43.20 -57.87
CA ASP A 42 13.98 44.49 -57.17
C ASP A 42 15.10 44.73 -56.13
N THR A 43 16.00 43.77 -55.93
CA THR A 43 17.02 43.83 -54.86
C THR A 43 18.43 43.74 -55.44
N SER A 44 19.17 44.85 -55.38
CA SER A 44 20.53 45.05 -55.93
C SER A 44 21.66 44.38 -55.13
N TRP A 45 21.43 43.18 -54.59
CA TRP A 45 22.41 42.49 -53.76
C TRP A 45 23.43 41.80 -54.64
N SER A 46 24.72 42.00 -54.35
CA SER A 46 25.79 41.34 -55.08
C SER A 46 25.79 39.83 -54.82
N LEU A 47 26.31 39.04 -55.78
CA LEU A 47 26.45 37.59 -55.65
C LEU A 47 27.29 37.20 -54.42
N GLU A 48 28.22 38.08 -54.03
CA GLU A 48 29.13 37.91 -52.89
C GLU A 48 28.42 38.10 -51.55
N GLU A 49 27.57 39.13 -51.41
CA GLU A 49 26.73 39.35 -50.23
C GLU A 49 25.73 38.20 -50.01
N HIS A 50 25.15 37.66 -51.08
CA HIS A 50 24.26 36.50 -51.00
C HIS A 50 24.95 35.20 -50.61
N LEU A 51 26.22 35.00 -50.96
CA LEU A 51 26.97 33.79 -50.58
C LEU A 51 27.47 33.86 -49.13
N GLN A 52 27.65 35.06 -48.58
CA GLN A 52 28.22 35.27 -47.25
C GLN A 52 27.18 35.28 -46.13
N VAL A 53 25.91 35.59 -46.43
CA VAL A 53 24.83 35.79 -45.44
C VAL A 53 24.00 34.52 -45.19
N LEU A 54 24.17 33.48 -46.01
CA LEU A 54 23.14 32.46 -46.22
C LEU A 54 23.69 31.05 -45.91
N PRO A 55 23.32 30.44 -44.76
CA PRO A 55 23.82 29.14 -44.33
C PRO A 55 23.63 28.07 -45.40
N SER A 56 24.55 27.10 -45.46
CA SER A 56 24.40 25.96 -46.38
C SER A 56 23.38 24.93 -45.86
N GLU A 57 22.87 24.06 -46.74
CA GLU A 57 21.96 22.98 -46.32
C GLU A 57 22.58 22.17 -45.19
N ILE A 58 23.83 21.73 -45.38
CA ILE A 58 24.58 20.89 -44.43
C ILE A 58 24.75 21.59 -43.08
N GLU A 59 25.03 22.90 -43.08
CA GLU A 59 25.21 23.69 -41.86
C GLU A 59 23.93 23.75 -41.02
N ILE A 60 22.76 23.89 -41.66
CA ILE A 60 21.46 23.85 -40.97
C ILE A 60 21.20 22.45 -40.40
N ILE A 61 21.46 21.39 -41.18
CA ILE A 61 21.32 20.00 -40.70
C ILE A 61 22.21 19.76 -39.48
N GLN A 62 23.44 20.28 -39.53
CA GLN A 62 24.41 20.11 -38.46
C GLN A 62 23.97 20.83 -37.18
N GLN A 63 23.51 22.07 -37.28
CA GLN A 63 22.98 22.83 -36.13
C GLN A 63 21.74 22.15 -35.53
N ASP A 64 20.82 21.66 -36.38
CA ASP A 64 19.62 20.94 -35.94
C ASP A 64 19.95 19.62 -35.25
N PHE A 65 20.97 18.90 -35.75
CA PHE A 65 21.45 17.68 -35.13
C PHE A 65 22.07 17.97 -33.77
N GLU A 66 22.92 19.01 -33.69
CA GLU A 66 23.60 19.40 -32.46
C GLU A 66 22.61 19.86 -31.38
N LYS A 67 21.60 20.67 -31.74
CA LYS A 67 20.51 21.06 -30.84
C LYS A 67 19.75 19.85 -30.29
N ARG A 68 19.40 18.89 -31.15
CA ARG A 68 18.70 17.67 -30.72
C ARG A 68 19.57 16.78 -29.86
N SER A 69 20.86 16.70 -30.17
CA SER A 69 21.81 15.95 -29.34
C SER A 69 21.90 16.55 -27.94
N LEU A 70 21.91 17.87 -27.82
CA LEU A 70 21.86 18.57 -26.53
C LEU A 70 20.54 18.32 -25.79
N ASP A 71 19.40 18.40 -26.48
CA ASP A 71 18.09 18.14 -25.87
C ASP A 71 17.94 16.68 -25.40
N LEU A 72 18.45 15.72 -26.18
CA LEU A 72 18.52 14.32 -25.79
C LEU A 72 19.45 14.11 -24.59
N GLY A 73 20.60 14.79 -24.57
CA GLY A 73 21.53 14.75 -23.43
C GLY A 73 20.85 15.20 -22.13
N LYS A 74 20.15 16.35 -22.16
CA LYS A 74 19.37 16.85 -21.01
C LYS A 74 18.28 15.86 -20.58
N LYS A 75 17.61 15.22 -21.54
CA LYS A 75 16.57 14.22 -21.23
C LYS A 75 17.16 12.96 -20.60
N ILE A 76 18.35 12.52 -21.02
CA ILE A 76 19.08 11.41 -20.41
C ILE A 76 19.46 11.77 -18.97
N GLU A 77 20.03 12.96 -18.74
CA GLU A 77 20.40 13.44 -17.41
C GLU A 77 19.19 13.48 -16.46
N GLN A 78 18.06 14.02 -16.93
CA GLN A 78 16.81 14.02 -16.16
C GLN A 78 16.34 12.60 -15.81
N LEU A 79 16.37 11.67 -16.77
CA LEU A 79 15.97 10.28 -16.53
C LEU A 79 16.92 9.56 -15.57
N GLU A 80 18.21 9.88 -15.60
CA GLU A 80 19.18 9.35 -14.65
C GLU A 80 18.91 9.86 -13.22
N GLU A 81 18.57 11.14 -13.06
CA GLU A 81 18.17 11.70 -11.77
C GLU A 81 16.87 11.08 -11.24
N GLU A 82 15.83 10.98 -12.08
CA GLU A 82 14.57 10.33 -11.71
C GLU A 82 14.78 8.86 -11.32
N LYS A 83 15.63 8.13 -12.05
CA LYS A 83 15.99 6.74 -11.74
C LYS A 83 16.70 6.63 -10.38
N MET A 84 17.62 7.55 -10.07
CA MET A 84 18.32 7.58 -8.79
C MET A 84 17.34 7.83 -7.63
N GLN A 85 16.42 8.79 -7.79
CA GLN A 85 15.41 9.07 -6.79
C GLN A 85 14.47 7.87 -6.55
N LEU A 86 13.97 7.25 -7.62
CA LEU A 86 13.15 6.05 -7.51
C LEU A 86 13.91 4.88 -6.85
N GLY A 87 15.21 4.77 -7.10
CA GLY A 87 16.07 3.78 -6.43
C GLY A 87 16.07 3.96 -4.90
N LEU A 88 16.20 5.20 -4.43
CA LEU A 88 16.14 5.52 -2.99
C LEU A 88 14.76 5.23 -2.40
N ASP A 89 13.69 5.56 -3.10
CA ASP A 89 12.32 5.31 -2.64
C ASP A 89 12.03 3.81 -2.51
N VAL A 90 12.54 2.99 -3.44
CA VAL A 90 12.43 1.52 -3.38
C VAL A 90 13.20 0.96 -2.20
N GLU A 91 14.41 1.47 -1.91
CA GLU A 91 15.21 1.04 -0.77
C GLU A 91 14.54 1.40 0.57
N ASP A 92 14.01 2.62 0.71
CA ASP A 92 13.26 3.03 1.91
C ASP A 92 11.97 2.22 2.07
N ALA A 93 11.23 1.97 0.99
CA ALA A 93 10.05 1.11 1.02
C ALA A 93 10.40 -0.31 1.48
N GLY A 94 11.49 -0.89 0.97
CA GLY A 94 11.97 -2.20 1.41
C GLY A 94 12.38 -2.22 2.88
N ALA A 95 13.05 -1.18 3.37
CA ALA A 95 13.42 -1.07 4.79
C ALA A 95 12.18 -1.01 5.69
N ARG A 96 11.15 -0.27 5.28
CA ARG A 96 9.85 -0.19 6.00
C ARG A 96 9.11 -1.52 5.99
N GLU A 97 9.09 -2.22 4.86
CA GLU A 97 8.47 -3.55 4.74
C GLU A 97 9.09 -4.54 5.73
N VAL A 98 10.43 -4.63 5.76
CA VAL A 98 11.15 -5.51 6.70
C VAL A 98 10.85 -5.14 8.17
N ALA A 99 10.74 -3.85 8.48
CA ALA A 99 10.38 -3.40 9.83
C ALA A 99 8.94 -3.80 10.19
N LEU A 100 8.00 -3.67 9.25
CA LEU A 100 6.61 -4.08 9.43
C LEU A 100 6.50 -5.60 9.64
N GLU A 101 7.20 -6.41 8.84
CA GLU A 101 7.22 -7.87 9.01
C GLU A 101 7.70 -8.29 10.42
N LYS A 102 8.76 -7.65 10.92
CA LYS A 102 9.26 -7.90 12.29
C LYS A 102 8.21 -7.55 13.34
N SER A 103 7.56 -6.39 13.20
CA SER A 103 6.50 -5.97 14.14
C SER A 103 5.29 -6.91 14.10
N LEU A 104 4.93 -7.40 12.91
CA LEU A 104 3.84 -8.35 12.72
C LEU A 104 4.13 -9.67 13.44
N LEU A 105 5.36 -10.18 13.33
CA LEU A 105 5.78 -11.40 14.01
C LEU A 105 5.69 -11.26 15.54
N VAL A 106 6.12 -10.10 16.09
CA VAL A 106 5.99 -9.81 17.52
C VAL A 106 4.52 -9.82 17.94
N CYS A 107 3.66 -9.08 17.24
CA CYS A 107 2.22 -9.03 17.52
C CYS A 107 1.57 -10.43 17.45
N GLN A 108 1.98 -11.28 16.50
CA GLN A 108 1.48 -12.65 16.40
C GLN A 108 1.88 -13.50 17.60
N ASN A 109 3.13 -13.38 18.06
CA ASN A 109 3.62 -14.09 19.24
C ASN A 109 2.91 -13.62 20.52
N GLU A 110 2.71 -12.31 20.68
CA GLU A 110 1.95 -11.75 21.80
C GLU A 110 0.51 -12.24 21.80
N LYS A 111 -0.16 -12.24 20.64
CA LYS A 111 -1.51 -12.79 20.48
C LYS A 111 -1.58 -14.26 20.88
N ALA A 112 -0.59 -15.07 20.47
CA ALA A 112 -0.52 -16.48 20.86
C ALA A 112 -0.35 -16.63 22.38
N GLY A 113 0.53 -15.85 23.01
CA GLY A 113 0.70 -15.84 24.46
C GLY A 113 -0.56 -15.42 25.21
N LEU A 114 -1.24 -14.37 24.74
CA LEU A 114 -2.52 -13.93 25.32
C LEU A 114 -3.60 -15.00 25.21
N LYS A 115 -3.68 -15.71 24.08
CA LYS A 115 -4.63 -16.82 23.91
C LYS A 115 -4.40 -17.91 24.94
N THR A 116 -3.15 -18.31 25.19
CA THR A 116 -2.81 -19.27 26.23
C THR A 116 -3.23 -18.78 27.62
N ARG A 117 -2.95 -17.51 27.94
CA ARG A 117 -3.30 -16.92 29.23
C ARG A 117 -4.81 -16.88 29.47
N VAL A 118 -5.59 -16.56 28.44
CA VAL A 118 -7.06 -16.59 28.50
C VAL A 118 -7.55 -18.00 28.85
N THR A 119 -7.04 -19.03 28.17
CA THR A 119 -7.43 -20.42 28.46
C THR A 119 -7.08 -20.85 29.89
N GLU A 120 -5.91 -20.44 30.40
CA GLU A 120 -5.48 -20.71 31.78
C GLU A 120 -6.40 -20.04 32.81
N LEU A 121 -6.80 -18.79 32.55
CA LEU A 121 -7.72 -18.03 33.41
C LEU A 121 -9.12 -18.61 33.39
N GLU A 122 -9.63 -19.03 32.23
CA GLU A 122 -10.93 -19.70 32.12
C GLU A 122 -10.98 -20.99 32.95
N MET A 123 -9.94 -21.83 32.86
CA MET A 123 -9.81 -23.05 33.66
C MET A 123 -9.75 -22.74 35.16
N SER A 124 -8.94 -21.76 35.55
CA SER A 124 -8.78 -21.34 36.95
C SER A 124 -10.09 -20.81 37.53
N LEU A 125 -10.82 -20.00 36.77
CA LEU A 125 -12.13 -19.46 37.16
C LEU A 125 -13.16 -20.58 37.33
N HIS A 126 -13.19 -21.54 36.40
CA HIS A 126 -14.08 -22.69 36.50
C HIS A 126 -13.81 -23.51 37.75
N GLN A 127 -12.53 -23.79 38.04
CA GLN A 127 -12.12 -24.53 39.24
C GLN A 127 -12.48 -23.78 40.52
N HIS A 128 -12.26 -22.47 40.57
CA HIS A 128 -12.62 -21.64 41.72
C HIS A 128 -14.13 -21.69 41.99
N ARG A 129 -14.96 -21.51 40.96
CA ARG A 129 -16.42 -21.61 41.07
C ARG A 129 -16.87 -22.98 41.58
N SER A 130 -16.32 -24.06 41.02
CA SER A 130 -16.63 -25.43 41.45
C SER A 130 -16.28 -25.67 42.93
N ARG A 131 -15.10 -25.21 43.37
CA ARG A 131 -14.70 -25.29 44.79
C ARG A 131 -15.65 -24.50 45.69
N ASN A 132 -16.01 -23.28 45.28
CA ASN A 132 -16.92 -22.44 46.06
C ASN A 132 -18.30 -23.10 46.23
N SER A 133 -18.90 -23.62 45.14
CA SER A 133 -20.16 -24.37 45.22
C SER A 133 -20.06 -25.61 46.10
N THR A 134 -18.92 -26.32 46.06
CA THR A 134 -18.68 -27.49 46.93
C THR A 134 -18.69 -27.10 48.41
N VAL A 135 -18.06 -25.98 48.77
CA VAL A 135 -18.04 -25.46 50.14
C VAL A 135 -19.44 -25.07 50.62
N GLU A 136 -20.19 -24.36 49.78
CA GLU A 136 -21.58 -23.95 50.07
C GLU A 136 -22.51 -25.16 50.26
N LEU A 137 -22.39 -26.17 49.41
CA LEU A 137 -23.16 -27.42 49.54
C LEU A 137 -22.81 -28.17 50.82
N LYS A 138 -21.53 -28.26 51.18
CA LYS A 138 -21.09 -28.91 52.42
C LYS A 138 -21.64 -28.21 53.67
N ALA A 139 -21.62 -26.88 53.69
CA ALA A 139 -22.20 -26.10 54.77
C ALA A 139 -23.72 -26.32 54.89
N SER A 140 -24.42 -26.34 53.76
CA SER A 140 -25.86 -26.60 53.71
C SER A 140 -26.20 -28.02 54.19
N LEU A 141 -25.40 -29.02 53.81
CA LEU A 141 -25.56 -30.40 54.25
C LEU A 141 -25.42 -30.52 55.78
N SER A 142 -24.36 -29.95 56.36
CA SER A 142 -24.19 -29.92 57.81
C SER A 142 -25.35 -29.24 58.53
N LYS A 143 -25.94 -28.20 57.92
CA LYS A 143 -27.12 -27.54 58.48
C LYS A 143 -28.36 -28.43 58.47
N ILE A 144 -28.57 -29.19 57.39
CA ILE A 144 -29.67 -30.17 57.29
C ILE A 144 -29.52 -31.27 58.34
N GLU A 145 -28.31 -31.80 58.53
CA GLU A 145 -28.04 -32.82 59.54
C GLU A 145 -28.31 -32.33 60.97
N GLU A 146 -27.96 -31.07 61.28
CA GLU A 146 -28.28 -30.43 62.56
C GLU A 146 -29.80 -30.32 62.77
N LEU A 147 -30.54 -29.86 61.75
CA LEU A 147 -32.00 -29.74 61.82
C LEU A 147 -32.66 -31.11 61.96
N ARG A 148 -32.16 -32.14 61.27
CA ARG A 148 -32.69 -33.51 61.37
C ARG A 148 -32.54 -34.08 62.78
N ARG A 149 -31.42 -33.78 63.48
CA ARG A 149 -31.23 -34.18 64.88
C ARG A 149 -32.27 -33.52 65.79
N LYS A 150 -32.48 -32.20 65.63
CA LYS A 150 -33.47 -31.45 66.43
C LYS A 150 -34.89 -31.96 66.20
N VAL A 151 -35.25 -32.31 64.96
CA VAL A 151 -36.55 -32.91 64.66
C VAL A 151 -36.71 -34.23 65.40
N GLY A 152 -35.70 -35.11 65.38
CA GLY A 152 -35.75 -36.37 66.14
C GLY A 152 -35.92 -36.16 67.64
N GLU A 153 -35.18 -35.22 68.24
CA GLU A 153 -35.34 -34.86 69.67
C GLU A 153 -36.76 -34.38 70.00
N LEU A 154 -37.39 -33.60 69.09
CA LEU A 154 -38.76 -33.14 69.24
C LEU A 154 -39.80 -34.26 69.06
N GLU A 155 -39.56 -35.19 68.14
CA GLU A 155 -40.39 -36.38 67.93
C GLU A 155 -40.39 -37.29 69.18
N ASP A 156 -39.21 -37.56 69.75
CA ASP A 156 -39.08 -38.33 71.00
C ASP A 156 -39.81 -37.64 72.16
N ALA A 157 -39.68 -36.31 72.28
CA ALA A 157 -40.37 -35.52 73.29
C ALA A 157 -41.89 -35.54 73.11
N LEU A 158 -42.37 -35.49 71.85
CA LEU A 158 -43.78 -35.56 71.51
C LEU A 158 -44.37 -36.93 71.87
N GLN A 159 -43.71 -38.03 71.48
CA GLN A 159 -44.13 -39.40 71.83
C GLN A 159 -44.22 -39.60 73.34
N ASN A 160 -43.23 -39.10 74.09
CA ASN A 160 -43.26 -39.15 75.55
C ASN A 160 -44.44 -38.32 76.13
N GLY A 161 -44.72 -37.16 75.54
CA GLY A 161 -45.88 -36.35 75.88
C GLY A 161 -47.20 -37.09 75.63
N GLU A 162 -47.35 -37.74 74.48
CA GLU A 162 -48.52 -38.55 74.12
C GLU A 162 -48.75 -39.70 75.10
N LEU A 163 -47.69 -40.47 75.43
CA LEU A 163 -47.78 -41.55 76.43
C LEU A 163 -48.23 -41.06 77.81
N ARG A 164 -47.77 -39.88 78.22
CA ARG A 164 -48.21 -39.26 79.49
C ARG A 164 -49.68 -38.86 79.47
N ILE A 165 -50.18 -38.37 78.34
CA ILE A 165 -51.60 -38.03 78.18
C ILE A 165 -52.45 -39.31 78.24
N GLU A 166 -52.08 -40.35 77.49
CA GLU A 166 -52.82 -41.62 77.46
C GLU A 166 -52.91 -42.28 78.85
N LEU A 167 -51.82 -42.22 79.64
CA LEU A 167 -51.80 -42.70 81.02
C LEU A 167 -52.76 -41.93 81.93
N LEU A 168 -52.86 -40.60 81.77
CA LEU A 168 -53.78 -39.76 82.55
C LEU A 168 -55.25 -39.99 82.17
N GLU A 169 -55.53 -40.24 80.89
CA GLU A 169 -56.87 -40.55 80.40
C GLU A 169 -57.38 -41.89 80.95
N LYS A 170 -56.57 -42.95 80.93
CA LYS A 170 -56.92 -44.26 81.51
C LYS A 170 -57.09 -44.26 83.03
N GLY A 171 -56.49 -43.30 83.74
CA GLY A 171 -56.61 -43.17 85.19
C GLY A 171 -57.87 -42.45 85.66
N ASN A 172 -58.62 -41.82 84.74
CA ASN A 172 -59.83 -41.04 85.02
C ASN A 172 -61.14 -41.74 84.58
N GLU A 173 -61.07 -42.98 84.07
CA GLU A 173 -62.21 -43.90 83.88
C GLU A 173 -62.52 -44.71 85.15
#